data_AF-A0A1B8YA85-F1
#
_entry.id   AF-A0A1B8YA85-F1
#
_cell.length_a   1.000
_cell.length_b   1.000
_cell.length_c   1.000
_cell.angle_alpha   90.00
_cell.angle_beta   90.00
_cell.angle_gamma   90.00
#
_symmetry.space_group_name_H-M   'P 1'
#
loop_
_entity.id
_entity.type
_entity.pdbx_description
1 polymer ?
#
loop_
_entity_poly.entity_id
_entity_poly.type
_entity_poly.pdbx_seq_one_letter_code
_entity_poly.pdbx_strand_id
1 'polypeptide(L)'
;MEKKDFEAWLENLSASFYTLTDLQKNETLDHLISLSGAVQLRHLSNNLETLLKRDFLRLLPLELSFYLLKWLDPQTLLTCCLVSKQWNKVISACTEVWQMACRNLGWQIDETVQDTLHWKKVYLRAVVRMKQLEDHEAFQTASLIGHSARVYALYYKDGLLCTGILPCFLVHKHIH
;
A
#
# COMPACT_ATOMS: atom_id res chain seq x y z
N MET A 1 -44.59 -24.03 -10.51
CA MET A 1 -44.04 -25.17 -9.76
C MET A 1 -44.03 -24.79 -8.30
N GLU A 2 -44.58 -25.63 -7.42
CA GLU A 2 -44.52 -25.38 -5.97
C GLU A 2 -43.08 -25.54 -5.46
N LYS A 3 -42.77 -24.96 -4.29
CA LYS A 3 -41.40 -24.94 -3.76
C LYS A 3 -40.80 -26.35 -3.59
N LYS A 4 -41.61 -27.29 -3.10
CA LYS A 4 -41.19 -28.67 -2.86
C LYS A 4 -40.88 -29.42 -4.16
N ASP A 5 -41.69 -29.18 -5.19
CA ASP A 5 -41.47 -29.77 -6.51
C ASP A 5 -40.23 -29.18 -7.19
N PHE A 6 -39.98 -27.88 -6.99
CA PHE A 6 -38.77 -27.22 -7.48
C PHE A 6 -37.51 -27.77 -6.82
N GLU A 7 -37.52 -27.98 -5.51
CA GLU A 7 -36.39 -28.57 -4.78
C GLU A 7 -36.09 -29.99 -5.28
N ALA A 8 -37.12 -30.83 -5.46
CA ALA A 8 -36.96 -32.18 -6.00
C ALA A 8 -36.43 -32.17 -7.45
N TRP A 9 -36.91 -31.25 -8.29
CA TRP A 9 -36.39 -31.06 -9.64
C TRP A 9 -34.91 -30.63 -9.64
N LEU A 10 -34.53 -29.71 -8.73
CA LEU A 10 -33.17 -29.19 -8.63
C LEU A 10 -32.18 -30.26 -8.18
N GLU A 11 -32.56 -31.12 -7.23
CA GLU A 11 -31.73 -32.25 -6.80
C GLU A 11 -31.47 -33.25 -7.94
N ASN A 12 -32.51 -33.59 -8.71
CA ASN A 12 -32.38 -34.48 -9.86
C ASN A 12 -31.50 -33.88 -10.97
N LEU A 13 -31.64 -32.58 -11.23
CA LEU A 13 -30.77 -31.87 -12.16
C LEU A 13 -29.33 -31.87 -11.66
N SER A 14 -29.11 -31.64 -10.36
CA SER A 14 -27.77 -31.64 -9.75
C SER A 14 -27.10 -33.00 -9.88
N ALA A 15 -27.82 -34.09 -9.55
CA ALA A 15 -27.33 -35.45 -9.71
C ALA A 15 -26.96 -35.75 -11.17
N SER A 16 -27.78 -35.33 -12.12
CA SER A 16 -27.51 -35.48 -13.55
C SER A 16 -26.33 -34.63 -14.01
N PHE A 17 -26.17 -33.42 -13.49
CA PHE A 17 -25.05 -32.54 -13.83
C PHE A 17 -23.71 -33.09 -13.32
N TYR A 18 -23.69 -33.76 -12.16
CA TYR A 18 -22.47 -34.36 -11.62
C TYR A 18 -21.90 -35.50 -12.49
N THR A 19 -22.75 -36.24 -13.20
CA THR A 19 -22.33 -37.36 -14.06
C THR A 19 -21.81 -36.91 -15.43
N LEU A 20 -21.98 -35.64 -15.80
CA LEU A 20 -21.48 -35.08 -17.05
C LEU A 20 -19.96 -34.90 -17.05
N THR A 21 -19.37 -34.99 -18.25
CA THR A 21 -17.97 -34.60 -18.49
C THR A 21 -17.80 -33.08 -18.39
N ASP A 22 -16.56 -32.60 -18.19
CA ASP A 22 -16.29 -31.15 -18.08
C ASP A 22 -16.71 -30.37 -19.33
N LEU A 23 -16.55 -30.96 -20.52
CA LEU A 23 -17.03 -30.35 -21.77
C LEU A 23 -18.55 -30.20 -21.77
N GLN A 24 -19.28 -31.26 -21.42
CA GLN A 24 -20.75 -31.23 -21.38
C GLN A 24 -21.28 -30.30 -20.29
N LYS A 25 -20.58 -30.17 -19.17
CA LYS A 25 -20.89 -29.19 -18.12
C LYS A 25 -20.77 -27.76 -18.66
N ASN A 26 -19.70 -27.46 -19.40
CA ASN A 26 -19.52 -26.15 -20.02
C ASN A 26 -20.61 -25.86 -21.06
N GLU A 27 -20.90 -26.81 -21.96
CA GLU A 27 -22.00 -26.64 -22.94
C GLU A 27 -23.37 -26.42 -22.27
N THR A 28 -23.62 -27.13 -21.16
CA THR A 28 -24.85 -26.96 -20.39
C THR A 28 -24.92 -25.57 -19.76
N LEU A 29 -23.82 -25.06 -19.20
CA LEU A 29 -23.75 -23.72 -18.63
C LEU A 29 -23.96 -22.65 -19.72
N ASP A 30 -23.32 -22.79 -20.88
CA ASP A 30 -23.47 -21.88 -22.02
C ASP A 30 -24.94 -21.83 -22.48
N HIS A 31 -25.59 -23.00 -22.56
CA HIS A 31 -27.01 -23.08 -22.88
C HIS A 31 -27.88 -22.37 -21.84
N LEU A 32 -27.69 -22.63 -20.55
CA LEU A 32 -28.44 -21.97 -19.47
C LEU A 32 -28.21 -20.45 -19.44
N ILE A 33 -27.00 -19.98 -19.74
CA ILE A 33 -26.66 -18.56 -19.86
C ILE A 33 -27.41 -17.94 -21.03
N SER A 34 -27.46 -18.61 -22.20
CA SER A 34 -28.20 -18.12 -23.37
C SER A 34 -29.71 -17.99 -23.15
N LEU A 35 -30.28 -18.84 -22.27
CA LEU A 35 -31.70 -18.80 -21.90
C LEU A 35 -31.99 -17.78 -20.79
N SER A 36 -30.96 -17.25 -20.14
CA SER A 36 -31.08 -16.35 -19.00
C SER A 36 -31.30 -14.90 -19.43
N GLY A 37 -32.23 -14.22 -18.75
CA GLY A 37 -32.46 -12.78 -18.94
C GLY A 37 -31.45 -11.90 -18.21
N ALA A 38 -31.52 -10.58 -18.45
CA ALA A 38 -30.59 -9.60 -17.89
C ALA A 38 -30.50 -9.63 -16.35
N VAL A 39 -31.61 -9.93 -15.66
CA VAL A 39 -31.64 -10.03 -14.19
C VAL A 39 -30.83 -11.24 -13.70
N GLN A 40 -31.02 -12.40 -14.33
CA GLN A 40 -30.32 -13.64 -14.00
C GLN A 40 -28.83 -13.52 -14.34
N LEU A 41 -28.49 -12.93 -15.49
CA LEU A 41 -27.09 -12.69 -15.88
C LEU A 41 -26.38 -11.74 -14.93
N ARG A 42 -27.06 -10.69 -14.45
CA ARG A 42 -26.52 -9.79 -13.42
C ARG A 42 -26.30 -10.52 -12.09
N HIS A 43 -27.26 -11.35 -11.68
CA HIS A 43 -27.11 -12.17 -10.47
C HIS A 43 -25.93 -13.15 -10.60
N LEU A 44 -25.80 -13.83 -11.73
CA LEU A 44 -24.70 -14.74 -12.03
C LEU A 44 -23.34 -14.02 -12.04
N SER A 45 -23.25 -12.87 -12.72
CA SER A 45 -22.02 -12.06 -12.78
C SER A 45 -21.52 -11.65 -11.39
N ASN A 46 -22.41 -11.13 -10.55
CA ASN A 46 -22.07 -10.74 -9.18
C ASN A 46 -21.58 -11.93 -8.34
N ASN A 47 -22.20 -13.10 -8.48
CA ASN A 47 -21.80 -14.30 -7.73
C ASN A 47 -20.51 -14.92 -8.28
N LEU A 48 -20.31 -14.93 -9.60
CA LEU A 48 -19.05 -15.38 -10.20
C LEU A 48 -17.89 -14.49 -9.78
N GLU A 49 -18.12 -13.18 -9.68
CA GLU A 49 -17.09 -12.26 -9.18
C GLU A 49 -16.63 -12.64 -7.77
N THR A 50 -17.53 -13.03 -6.87
CA THR A 50 -17.15 -13.44 -5.51
C THR A 50 -16.48 -14.83 -5.45
N LEU A 51 -16.81 -15.72 -6.39
CA LEU A 51 -16.24 -17.07 -6.46
C LEU A 51 -14.85 -17.07 -7.12
N LEU A 52 -14.66 -16.24 -8.14
CA LEU A 52 -13.44 -16.18 -8.94
C LEU A 52 -12.42 -15.19 -8.39
N LYS A 53 -12.87 -14.03 -7.89
CA LYS A 53 -11.95 -13.03 -7.32
C LYS A 53 -11.73 -13.34 -5.84
N ARG A 54 -10.59 -13.96 -5.56
CA ARG A 54 -10.14 -14.18 -4.19
C ARG A 54 -9.32 -12.99 -3.71
N ASP A 55 -9.84 -12.30 -2.69
CA ASP A 55 -9.08 -11.28 -1.99
C ASP A 55 -8.07 -11.96 -1.04
N PHE A 56 -6.83 -12.12 -1.50
CA PHE A 56 -5.77 -12.77 -0.73
C PHE A 56 -5.50 -12.08 0.61
N LEU A 57 -5.55 -10.76 0.70
CA LEU A 57 -5.33 -10.04 1.96
C LEU A 57 -6.49 -10.20 2.95
N ARG A 58 -7.67 -10.60 2.48
CA ARG A 58 -8.82 -10.94 3.34
C ARG A 58 -8.85 -12.41 3.74
N LEU A 59 -8.35 -13.29 2.87
CA LEU A 59 -8.42 -14.74 3.05
C LEU A 59 -7.22 -15.32 3.79
N LEU A 60 -6.06 -14.66 3.70
CA LEU A 60 -4.83 -15.14 4.35
C LEU A 60 -4.72 -14.63 5.79
N PRO A 61 -4.09 -15.42 6.70
CA PRO A 61 -3.56 -14.92 7.96
C PRO A 61 -2.69 -13.68 7.76
N LEU A 62 -2.63 -12.82 8.78
CA LEU A 62 -1.97 -11.52 8.69
C LEU A 62 -0.47 -11.66 8.42
N GLU A 63 0.16 -12.68 8.98
CA GLU A 63 1.58 -12.99 8.85
C GLU A 63 1.95 -13.33 7.41
N LEU A 64 1.12 -14.14 6.75
CA LEU A 64 1.31 -14.49 5.34
C LEU A 64 1.04 -13.29 4.42
N SER A 65 0.04 -12.48 4.77
CA SER A 65 -0.21 -11.22 4.08
C SER A 65 1.02 -10.31 4.16
N PHE A 66 1.60 -10.11 5.34
CA PHE A 66 2.81 -9.30 5.53
C PHE A 66 4.01 -9.88 4.80
N TYR A 67 4.18 -11.20 4.79
CA TYR A 67 5.24 -11.84 4.03
C TYR A 67 5.16 -11.52 2.54
N LEU A 68 3.96 -11.59 1.93
CA LEU A 68 3.76 -11.24 0.52
C LEU A 68 4.07 -9.78 0.24
N LEU A 69 3.66 -8.87 1.14
CA LEU A 69 3.87 -7.43 0.97
C LEU A 69 5.35 -7.02 0.94
N LYS A 70 6.26 -7.81 1.54
CA LYS A 70 7.71 -7.55 1.51
C LYS A 70 8.32 -7.65 0.11
N TRP A 71 7.68 -8.39 -0.79
CA TRP A 71 8.16 -8.60 -2.15
C TRP A 71 7.67 -7.54 -3.14
N LEU A 72 6.82 -6.61 -2.69
CA LEU A 72 6.29 -5.53 -3.51
C LEU A 72 7.10 -4.25 -3.31
N ASP A 73 7.27 -3.49 -4.38
CA ASP A 73 7.88 -2.17 -4.29
C ASP A 73 6.92 -1.16 -3.63
N PRO A 74 7.46 -0.08 -3.02
CA PRO A 74 6.64 0.91 -2.33
C PRO A 74 5.58 1.60 -3.21
N GLN A 75 5.82 1.77 -4.51
CA GLN A 75 4.83 2.39 -5.40
C GLN A 75 3.66 1.45 -5.65
N THR A 76 3.94 0.16 -5.92
CA THR A 76 2.91 -0.88 -6.03
C THR A 76 2.10 -0.98 -4.74
N LEU A 77 2.75 -0.93 -3.57
CA LEU A 77 2.06 -0.95 -2.27
C LEU A 77 1.12 0.24 -2.08
N LEU A 78 1.50 1.44 -2.53
CA LEU A 78 0.64 2.62 -2.49
C LEU A 78 -0.58 2.44 -3.41
N THR A 79 -0.40 1.89 -4.61
CA THR A 79 -1.51 1.54 -5.50
C THR A 79 -2.43 0.50 -4.87
N CYS A 80 -1.87 -0.54 -4.25
CA CYS A 80 -2.62 -1.55 -3.51
C CYS A 80 -3.45 -0.95 -2.37
N CYS A 81 -2.98 0.12 -1.71
CA CYS A 81 -3.77 0.83 -0.70
C CYS A 81 -5.05 1.48 -1.25
N LEU A 82 -5.16 1.69 -2.58
CA LEU A 82 -6.33 2.29 -3.22
C LEU A 82 -7.42 1.27 -3.56
N VAL A 83 -7.10 -0.03 -3.54
CA VAL A 83 -8.02 -1.11 -3.93
C VAL A 83 -9.22 -1.19 -2.99
N SER A 84 -8.98 -1.16 -1.68
CA SER A 84 -10.05 -1.19 -0.67
C SER A 84 -9.58 -0.62 0.67
N LYS A 85 -10.54 -0.28 1.55
CA LYS A 85 -10.25 0.15 2.93
C LYS A 85 -9.50 -0.94 3.73
N GLN A 86 -9.82 -2.20 3.48
CA GLN A 86 -9.18 -3.33 4.16
C GLN A 86 -7.72 -3.50 3.71
N TRP A 87 -7.48 -3.42 2.40
CA TRP A 87 -6.12 -3.44 1.84
C TRP A 87 -5.28 -2.31 2.41
N ASN A 88 -5.81 -1.09 2.41
CA ASN A 88 -5.14 0.06 2.99
C ASN A 88 -4.78 -0.16 4.47
N LYS A 89 -5.70 -0.73 5.26
CA LYS A 89 -5.46 -1.02 6.68
C LYS A 89 -4.33 -2.03 6.87
N VAL A 90 -4.35 -3.16 6.16
CA VAL A 90 -3.34 -4.22 6.28
C VAL A 90 -1.97 -3.70 5.82
N ILE A 91 -1.91 -3.08 4.64
CA ILE A 91 -0.64 -2.59 4.07
C ILE A 91 -0.05 -1.47 4.93
N SER A 92 -0.88 -0.55 5.42
CA SER A 92 -0.39 0.55 6.26
C SER A 92 0.11 0.06 7.62
N ALA A 93 -0.40 -1.04 8.15
CA ALA A 93 0.04 -1.62 9.41
C ALA A 93 1.36 -2.43 9.30
N CYS A 94 1.84 -2.68 8.08
CA CYS A 94 3.06 -3.45 7.86
C CYS A 94 4.31 -2.56 8.02
N THR A 95 4.73 -2.35 9.27
CA THR A 95 5.85 -1.47 9.64
C THR A 95 7.15 -1.78 8.90
N GLU A 96 7.50 -3.06 8.81
CA GLU A 96 8.78 -3.51 8.24
C GLU A 96 8.97 -3.07 6.79
N VAL A 97 7.89 -3.14 6.00
CA VAL A 97 7.91 -2.75 4.58
C VAL A 97 8.14 -1.26 4.43
N TRP A 98 7.47 -0.44 5.24
CA TRP A 98 7.65 1.02 5.21
C TRP A 98 9.00 1.47 5.78
N GLN A 99 9.50 0.80 6.82
CA GLN A 99 10.84 1.05 7.34
C GLN A 99 11.91 0.73 6.29
N MET A 100 11.81 -0.42 5.62
CA MET A 100 12.71 -0.79 4.53
C MET A 100 12.64 0.22 3.37
N ALA A 101 11.43 0.66 2.99
CA ALA A 101 11.25 1.70 1.98
C ALA A 101 11.93 3.02 2.36
N CYS A 102 11.79 3.46 3.62
CA CYS A 102 12.49 4.64 4.14
C CYS A 102 14.02 4.46 4.17
N ARG A 103 14.53 3.29 4.59
CA ARG A 103 15.97 2.98 4.57
C ARG A 103 16.55 3.10 3.16
N ASN A 104 15.83 2.60 2.17
CA ASN A 104 16.25 2.66 0.76
C ASN A 104 16.31 4.10 0.24
N LEU A 105 15.54 5.03 0.81
CA LEU A 105 15.62 6.46 0.53
C LEU A 105 16.72 7.19 1.34
N GLY A 106 17.44 6.48 2.22
CA GLY A 106 18.49 7.05 3.07
C GLY A 106 17.99 7.62 4.41
N TRP A 107 16.73 7.39 4.80
CA TRP A 107 16.23 7.82 6.11
C TRP A 107 16.72 6.90 7.24
N GLN A 108 17.08 7.52 8.37
CA GLN A 108 17.37 6.78 9.59
C GLN A 108 16.08 6.28 10.24
N ILE A 109 16.07 4.99 10.59
CA ILE A 109 14.93 4.35 11.22
C ILE A 109 15.13 4.31 12.73
N ASP A 110 14.15 4.82 13.44
CA ASP A 110 14.03 4.67 14.88
C ASP A 110 13.13 3.45 15.19
N GLU A 111 13.76 2.36 15.61
CA GLU A 111 13.05 1.12 15.93
C GLU A 111 12.24 1.21 17.23
N THR A 112 12.39 2.29 18.01
CA THR A 112 11.60 2.52 19.23
C THR A 112 10.17 2.98 18.95
N VAL A 113 9.89 3.45 17.72
CA VAL A 113 8.57 3.95 17.34
C VAL A 113 7.57 2.79 17.18
N GLN A 114 6.60 2.72 18.09
CA GLN A 114 5.56 1.68 18.09
C GLN A 114 4.38 1.95 17.15
N ASP A 115 4.22 3.18 16.65
CA ASP A 115 3.12 3.51 15.72
C ASP A 115 3.37 2.89 14.34
N THR A 116 2.61 1.83 14.03
CA THR A 116 2.68 1.12 12.74
C THR A 116 2.41 2.02 11.53
N LEU A 117 1.59 3.06 11.68
CA LEU A 117 1.24 3.98 10.59
C LEU A 117 2.27 5.09 10.39
N HIS A 118 3.21 5.25 11.34
CA HIS A 118 4.19 6.33 11.33
C HIS A 118 5.09 6.24 10.09
N TRP A 119 5.64 5.07 9.82
CA TRP A 119 6.65 4.88 8.77
C TRP A 119 6.08 5.09 7.36
N LYS A 120 4.80 4.74 7.12
CA LYS A 120 4.11 5.09 5.87
C LYS A 120 4.02 6.61 5.68
N LYS A 121 3.69 7.37 6.73
CA LYS A 121 3.62 8.84 6.66
C LYS A 121 5.00 9.45 6.42
N VAL A 122 6.04 8.94 7.08
CA VAL A 122 7.42 9.36 6.87
C VAL A 122 7.84 9.09 5.43
N TYR A 123 7.56 7.89 4.91
CA TYR A 123 7.84 7.53 3.52
C TYR A 123 7.17 8.49 2.53
N LEU A 124 5.87 8.77 2.70
CA LEU A 124 5.15 9.70 1.84
C LEU A 124 5.77 11.12 1.86
N ARG A 125 6.15 11.62 3.04
CA ARG A 125 6.84 12.91 3.17
C ARG A 125 8.21 12.88 2.50
N ALA A 126 8.95 11.78 2.66
CA ALA A 126 10.26 11.58 2.04
C ALA A 126 10.16 11.63 0.51
N VAL A 127 9.20 10.92 -0.08
CA VAL A 127 8.97 10.93 -1.54
C VAL A 127 8.62 12.33 -2.05
N VAL A 128 7.71 13.03 -1.38
CA VAL A 128 7.36 14.42 -1.75
C VAL A 128 8.58 15.33 -1.63
N ARG A 129 9.38 15.16 -0.57
CA ARG A 129 10.58 15.95 -0.34
C ARG A 129 11.65 15.70 -1.41
N MET A 130 11.85 14.45 -1.81
CA MET A 130 12.77 14.09 -2.89
C MET A 130 12.36 14.75 -4.21
N LYS A 131 11.06 14.77 -4.51
CA LYS A 131 10.55 15.46 -5.70
C LYS A 131 10.77 16.97 -5.62
N GLN A 132 10.48 17.60 -4.48
CA GLN A 132 10.75 19.04 -4.29
C GLN A 132 12.24 19.39 -4.41
N LEU A 133 13.14 18.46 -4.02
CA LEU A 133 14.59 18.64 -4.17
C LEU A 133 14.99 18.61 -5.64
N GLU A 134 14.41 17.70 -6.43
CA GLU A 134 14.58 17.63 -7.87
C GLU A 134 14.03 18.88 -8.58
N ASP A 135 12.87 19.36 -8.14
CA ASP A 135 12.19 20.54 -8.69
C ASP A 135 12.78 21.88 -8.18
N HIS A 136 13.82 21.86 -7.35
CA HIS A 136 14.41 23.05 -6.67
C HIS A 136 13.47 23.87 -5.77
N GLU A 137 12.28 23.35 -5.46
CA GLU A 137 11.27 23.97 -4.59
C GLU A 137 11.50 23.65 -3.09
N ALA A 138 12.54 22.88 -2.79
CA ALA A 138 12.82 22.37 -1.45
C ALA A 138 13.57 23.36 -0.53
N PHE A 139 13.91 24.56 -0.98
CA PHE A 139 14.87 25.42 -0.26
C PHE A 139 14.22 26.70 0.29
N GLN A 140 14.50 26.99 1.55
CA GLN A 140 14.28 28.32 2.14
C GLN A 140 15.66 28.90 2.47
N THR A 141 15.94 30.10 1.97
CA THR A 141 17.23 30.76 2.19
C THR A 141 17.11 31.77 3.31
N ALA A 142 17.95 31.66 4.33
CA ALA A 142 18.08 32.64 5.41
C ALA A 142 19.51 33.18 5.45
N SER A 143 19.66 34.50 5.53
CA SER A 143 20.96 35.17 5.66
C SER A 143 21.28 35.39 7.13
N LEU A 144 22.27 34.64 7.66
CA LEU A 144 22.68 34.72 9.06
C LEU A 144 23.96 35.56 9.19
N ILE A 145 23.83 36.81 9.62
CA ILE A 145 24.98 37.69 9.91
C ILE A 145 25.60 37.26 11.24
N GLY A 146 26.93 37.14 11.32
CA GLY A 146 27.58 36.85 12.61
C GLY A 146 29.10 36.79 12.60
N HIS A 147 29.72 36.91 11.43
CA HIS A 147 31.16 37.01 11.35
C HIS A 147 31.61 38.00 10.28
N SER A 148 32.67 38.75 10.56
CA SER A 148 33.31 39.70 9.65
C SER A 148 34.40 39.07 8.77
N ALA A 149 34.78 37.82 9.06
CA ALA A 149 35.79 37.06 8.33
C ALA A 149 35.18 35.81 7.67
N ARG A 150 35.94 35.17 6.77
CA ARG A 150 35.52 33.98 6.04
C ARG A 150 35.26 32.82 7.00
N VAL A 151 34.13 32.14 6.84
CA VAL A 151 33.82 30.89 7.55
C VAL A 151 34.61 29.75 6.91
N TYR A 152 35.37 29.01 7.71
CA TYR A 152 36.21 27.89 7.25
C TYR A 152 35.64 26.52 7.64
N ALA A 153 34.79 26.48 8.67
CA ALA A 153 34.14 25.25 9.12
C ALA A 153 32.67 25.51 9.43
N LEU A 154 31.82 24.53 9.09
CA LEU A 154 30.39 24.51 9.37
C LEU A 154 30.04 23.17 10.04
N TYR A 155 29.29 23.22 11.12
CA TYR A 155 28.76 22.03 11.77
C TYR A 155 27.28 22.24 12.08
N TYR A 156 26.44 21.27 11.71
CA TYR A 156 25.01 21.29 11.99
C TYR A 156 24.62 20.02 12.73
N LYS A 157 23.95 20.18 13.87
CA LYS A 157 23.40 19.07 14.64
C LYS A 157 22.19 19.55 15.45
N ASP A 158 21.11 18.78 15.41
CA ASP A 158 19.91 18.98 16.22
C ASP A 158 19.36 20.42 16.17
N GLY A 159 19.31 21.02 14.97
CA GLY A 159 18.84 22.41 14.79
C GLY A 159 19.87 23.50 15.11
N LEU A 160 21.04 23.13 15.63
CA LEU A 160 22.11 24.06 15.96
C LEU A 160 23.12 24.14 14.83
N LEU A 161 23.44 25.36 14.41
CA LEU A 161 24.49 25.66 13.45
C LEU A 161 25.68 26.31 14.15
N CYS A 162 26.85 25.71 14.01
CA CYS A 162 28.11 26.24 14.51
C CYS A 162 29.00 26.64 13.33
N THR A 163 29.54 27.86 13.38
CA THR A 163 30.45 28.40 12.36
C THR A 163 31.83 28.65 12.97
N GLY A 164 32.88 28.20 12.29
CA GLY A 164 34.28 28.33 12.74
C GLY A 164 35.10 29.28 11.86
N ILE A 165 35.87 30.16 12.51
CA ILE A 165 36.76 31.15 11.90
C ILE A 165 38.17 31.10 12.50
N LEU A 166 39.18 31.34 11.66
CA LEU A 166 40.59 31.51 12.08
C LEU A 166 40.90 32.98 12.42
N PRO A 167 41.63 33.29 13.52
CA PRO A 167 42.06 32.41 14.60
C PRO A 167 41.01 32.36 15.73
N CYS A 168 40.37 31.21 15.91
CA CYS A 168 39.62 30.79 17.10
C CYS A 168 38.53 31.75 17.67
N PHE A 169 37.47 32.02 16.90
CA PHE A 169 36.18 32.39 17.49
C PHE A 169 35.08 31.42 17.04
N LEU A 170 34.45 30.75 18.00
CA LEU A 170 33.24 29.93 17.81
C LEU A 170 32.01 30.83 18.08
N VAL A 171 31.10 30.91 17.12
CA VAL A 171 29.80 31.57 17.32
C VAL A 171 28.71 30.52 17.11
N HIS A 172 27.83 30.40 18.11
CA HIS A 172 26.63 29.58 18.04
C HIS A 172 25.47 30.40 17.49
N LYS A 173 24.73 29.84 16.53
CA LYS A 173 23.47 30.44 16.08
C LYS A 173 22.34 29.40 16.15
N HIS A 174 21.22 29.84 16.73
CA HIS A 174 19.97 29.11 16.64
C HIS A 174 19.32 29.38 15.28
N ILE A 175 18.92 28.30 14.60
CA ILE A 175 18.05 28.39 13.42
C ILE A 175 16.64 28.04 13.91
N HIS A 176 15.71 28.99 13.82
CA HIS A 176 14.28 28.77 14.03
C HIS A 176 13.58 28.52 12.70
#